data_AF-A0A937Y0C8-F1
#
_entry.id   AF-A0A937Y0C8-F1
#
_cell.length_a   1.000
_cell.length_b   1.000
_cell.length_c   1.000
_cell.angle_alpha   90.00
_cell.angle_beta   90.00
_cell.angle_gamma   90.00
#
_symmetry.space_group_name_H-M   'P 1'
#
loop_
_entity.id
_entity.type
_entity.pdbx_description
1 polymer ?
#
loop_
_entity_poly.entity_id
_entity_poly.type
_entity_poly.pdbx_seq_one_letter_code
_entity_poly.pdbx_strand_id
1 'polypeptide(L)'
;MASRMQGLMHRKSLPANGGMVFVFDEDAVHCMWMKNTLIPLAVAFIDRAGTIVSISEMQPHSEQRHCAARPARYALEMNKDWFAQKGIGPGAKLRGLDRLAPR
;
A
#
# COMPACT_ATOMS: atom_id res chain seq x y z
N MET A 1 2.22 20.76 2.67
CA MET A 1 1.41 19.95 1.73
C MET A 1 2.32 18.90 1.10
N ALA A 2 2.44 17.72 1.72
CA ALA A 2 3.12 16.58 1.10
C ALA A 2 2.11 15.91 0.16
N SER A 3 2.36 16.02 -1.13
CA SER A 3 1.42 15.65 -2.18
C SER A 3 1.06 14.18 -2.09
N ARG A 4 -0.24 13.87 -1.97
CA ARG A 4 -0.85 12.52 -1.97
C ARG A 4 -0.31 11.60 -3.08
N MET A 5 0.20 12.19 -4.16
CA MET A 5 0.71 11.52 -5.35
C MET A 5 2.19 11.11 -5.26
N GLN A 6 2.93 11.46 -4.20
CA GLN A 6 4.38 11.23 -4.16
C GLN A 6 4.82 9.87 -3.59
N GLY A 7 3.98 9.19 -2.82
CA GLY A 7 4.31 7.88 -2.27
C GLY A 7 5.71 7.76 -1.67
N LEU A 8 6.35 6.60 -1.83
CA LEU A 8 7.75 6.39 -1.47
C LEU A 8 8.75 6.85 -2.57
N MET A 9 8.31 7.64 -3.56
CA MET A 9 9.20 8.13 -4.63
C MET A 9 10.38 8.91 -4.03
N HIS A 10 11.58 8.69 -4.58
CA HIS A 10 12.87 9.23 -4.12
C HIS A 10 13.43 8.72 -2.79
N ARG A 11 12.78 7.76 -2.10
CA ARG A 11 13.41 7.11 -0.94
C ARG A 11 14.44 6.06 -1.42
N LYS A 12 15.65 6.15 -0.87
CA LYS A 12 16.77 5.22 -1.16
C LYS A 12 16.77 3.98 -0.26
N SER A 13 16.09 4.04 0.88
CA SER A 13 15.92 2.91 1.80
C SER A 13 14.61 3.01 2.57
N LEU A 14 14.09 1.86 2.99
CA LEU A 14 12.95 1.70 3.89
C LEU A 14 13.40 0.74 5.01
N PRO A 15 13.22 1.10 6.30
CA PRO A 15 13.51 0.17 7.40
C PRO A 15 12.74 -1.14 7.22
N ALA A 16 13.23 -2.24 7.80
CA ALA A 16 12.60 -3.55 7.64
C ALA A 16 11.10 -3.58 8.02
N ASN A 17 10.69 -2.79 9.02
CA ASN A 17 9.30 -2.61 9.43
C ASN A 17 8.74 -1.20 9.08
N GLY A 18 9.43 -0.49 8.20
CA GLY A 18 8.96 0.78 7.66
C GLY A 18 7.97 0.52 6.53
N GLY A 19 7.00 1.42 6.39
CA GLY A 19 6.03 1.40 5.30
C GLY A 19 5.43 2.77 5.06
N MET A 20 4.55 2.85 4.07
CA MET A 20 3.74 4.04 3.80
C MET A 20 2.28 3.64 3.65
N VAL A 21 1.40 4.37 4.34
CA VAL A 21 -0.05 4.20 4.18
C VAL A 21 -0.59 5.35 3.36
N PHE A 22 -1.34 5.01 2.31
CA PHE A 22 -2.16 5.93 1.55
C PHE A 22 -3.59 5.83 2.05
N VAL A 23 -4.20 6.97 2.33
CA VAL A 23 -5.60 7.09 2.76
C VAL A 23 -6.38 7.76 1.63
N PHE A 24 -7.33 7.04 1.07
CA PHE A 24 -8.21 7.56 0.03
C PHE A 24 -9.48 8.18 0.65
N ASP A 25 -10.09 9.16 -0.03
CA ASP A 25 -11.32 9.79 0.48
C ASP A 25 -12.57 8.96 0.21
N GLU A 26 -12.50 8.08 -0.78
CA GLU A 26 -13.61 7.28 -1.27
C GLU A 26 -13.23 5.81 -1.30
N ASP A 27 -14.23 4.96 -1.04
CA ASP A 27 -14.10 3.51 -1.14
C ASP A 27 -14.24 3.13 -2.62
N ALA A 28 -13.12 2.97 -3.31
CA ALA A 28 -13.07 2.75 -4.76
C ALA A 28 -11.96 1.77 -5.14
N VAL A 29 -11.96 1.31 -6.39
CA VAL A 29 -10.85 0.50 -6.92
C VAL A 29 -9.69 1.43 -7.23
N HIS A 30 -8.76 1.53 -6.27
CA HIS A 30 -7.54 2.31 -6.41
C HIS A 30 -6.44 1.48 -7.06
N CYS A 31 -5.58 2.13 -7.85
CA CYS A 31 -4.43 1.49 -8.47
C CYS A 31 -3.14 2.22 -8.08
N MET A 32 -2.09 1.44 -7.84
CA MET A 32 -0.75 1.90 -7.53
C MET A 32 0.21 1.46 -8.64
N TRP A 33 1.32 2.18 -8.80
CA TRP A 33 2.40 1.85 -9.74
C TRP A 33 3.74 2.21 -9.10
N MET A 34 4.85 1.82 -9.75
CA MET A 34 6.21 2.01 -9.23
C MET A 34 7.03 3.00 -10.06
N LYS A 35 6.37 3.88 -10.82
CA LYS A 35 7.06 4.94 -11.57
C LYS A 35 7.97 5.72 -10.63
N ASN A 36 9.27 5.80 -10.96
CA ASN A 36 10.31 6.46 -10.16
C ASN A 36 10.57 5.89 -8.74
N THR A 37 10.13 4.65 -8.46
CA THR A 37 10.43 3.98 -7.19
C THR A 37 11.59 3.00 -7.36
N LEU A 38 12.65 3.18 -6.56
CA LEU A 38 13.92 2.45 -6.65
C LEU A 38 13.94 1.15 -5.82
N ILE A 39 13.06 1.05 -4.82
CA ILE A 39 13.03 -0.06 -3.86
C ILE A 39 11.95 -1.04 -4.30
N PRO A 40 12.18 -2.37 -4.28
CA PRO A 40 11.13 -3.34 -4.53
C PRO A 40 10.15 -3.35 -3.35
N LEU A 41 8.86 -3.23 -3.64
CA LEU A 41 7.81 -3.07 -2.64
C LEU A 41 6.68 -4.08 -2.86
N ALA A 42 5.88 -4.27 -1.82
CA ALA A 42 4.59 -4.92 -1.90
C ALA A 42 3.51 -3.93 -1.43
N VAL A 43 2.37 -3.91 -2.11
CA VAL A 43 1.20 -3.12 -1.71
C VAL A 43 0.09 -4.03 -1.24
N ALA A 44 -0.46 -3.74 -0.06
CA ALA A 44 -1.72 -4.31 0.41
C ALA A 44 -2.84 -3.26 0.28
N PHE A 45 -3.86 -3.58 -0.51
CA PHE A 45 -5.09 -2.80 -0.56
C PHE A 45 -6.01 -3.25 0.57
N ILE A 46 -6.61 -2.29 1.27
CA ILE A 46 -7.36 -2.54 2.51
C ILE A 46 -8.70 -1.80 2.43
N ASP A 47 -9.79 -2.48 2.78
CA ASP A 47 -11.12 -1.88 2.82
C ASP A 47 -11.32 -0.94 4.02
N ARG A 48 -12.47 -0.26 4.06
CA ARG A 48 -12.83 0.65 5.16
C ARG A 48 -12.89 -0.06 6.52
N ALA A 49 -13.16 -1.37 6.56
CA ALA A 49 -13.20 -2.15 7.80
C ALA A 49 -11.80 -2.60 8.28
N GLY A 50 -10.74 -2.26 7.53
CA GLY A 50 -9.36 -2.64 7.84
C GLY A 50 -8.99 -4.03 7.33
N THR A 51 -9.79 -4.65 6.45
CA THR A 51 -9.51 -5.98 5.90
C THR A 51 -8.67 -5.85 4.64
N ILE A 52 -7.57 -6.59 4.56
CA ILE A 52 -6.76 -6.67 3.34
C ILE A 52 -7.58 -7.37 2.26
N VAL A 53 -7.76 -6.69 1.14
CA VAL A 53 -8.56 -7.19 0.02
C VAL A 53 -7.72 -7.86 -1.05
N SER A 54 -6.51 -7.35 -1.26
CA SER A 54 -5.54 -7.91 -2.21
C SER A 54 -4.15 -7.42 -1.85
N ILE A 55 -3.15 -8.25 -2.18
CA ILE A 55 -1.73 -7.90 -2.06
C ILE A 55 -1.11 -8.06 -3.43
N SER A 56 -0.21 -7.15 -3.79
CA SER A 56 0.54 -7.23 -5.05
C SER A 56 2.00 -6.89 -4.81
N GLU A 57 2.87 -7.76 -5.32
CA GLU A 57 4.31 -7.51 -5.40
C GLU A 57 4.57 -6.57 -6.58
N MET A 58 5.31 -5.49 -6.34
CA MET A 58 5.55 -4.44 -7.32
C MET A 58 7.03 -4.29 -7.61
N GLN A 59 7.37 -4.26 -8.89
CA GLN A 59 8.76 -4.15 -9.34
C GLN A 59 9.19 -2.69 -9.47
N PRO A 60 10.44 -2.34 -9.06
CA PRO A 60 10.99 -1.00 -9.24
C PRO A 60 10.90 -0.52 -10.69
N HIS A 61 10.73 0.79 -10.89
CA HIS A 61 10.64 1.44 -12.21
C HIS A 61 9.48 0.98 -13.11
N SER A 62 8.61 0.07 -12.64
CA SER A 62 7.49 -0.41 -13.44
C SER A 62 6.35 0.60 -13.47
N GLU A 63 5.83 0.88 -14.67
CA GLU A 63 4.58 1.63 -14.86
C GLU A 63 3.34 0.70 -14.87
N GLN A 64 3.55 -0.60 -14.60
CA GLN A 64 2.45 -1.54 -14.44
C GLN A 64 1.55 -1.10 -13.28
N ARG A 65 0.26 -1.01 -13.56
CA ARG A 65 -0.75 -0.66 -12.56
C ARG A 65 -1.18 -1.92 -11.81
N HIS A 66 -1.05 -1.88 -10.50
CA HIS A 66 -1.59 -2.88 -9.59
C HIS A 66 -2.83 -2.30 -8.94
N CYS A 67 -3.99 -2.86 -9.24
CA CYS A 67 -5.28 -2.36 -8.75
C CYS A 67 -5.83 -3.24 -7.64
N ALA A 68 -6.58 -2.62 -6.73
CA ALA A 68 -7.32 -3.34 -5.70
C ALA A 68 -8.31 -4.34 -6.34
N ALA A 69 -8.43 -5.54 -5.77
CA ALA A 69 -9.39 -6.55 -6.26
C ALA A 69 -10.86 -6.17 -5.99
N ARG A 70 -11.11 -5.25 -5.06
CA ARG A 70 -12.42 -4.69 -4.70
C ARG A 70 -12.23 -3.28 -4.13
N PRO A 71 -13.30 -2.50 -3.87
CA PRO A 71 -13.18 -1.18 -3.28
C PRO A 71 -12.30 -1.18 -2.03
N ALA A 72 -11.30 -0.30 -2.02
CA ALA A 72 -10.33 -0.12 -0.95
C ALA A 72 -10.41 1.32 -0.43
N ARG A 73 -10.10 1.48 0.86
CA ARG A 73 -10.02 2.77 1.54
C ARG A 73 -8.57 3.15 1.85
N TYR A 74 -7.69 2.15 1.95
CA TYR A 74 -6.28 2.33 2.23
C TYR A 74 -5.42 1.48 1.31
N ALA A 75 -4.19 1.93 1.07
CA ALA A 75 -3.12 1.11 0.50
C ALA A 75 -1.90 1.19 1.41
N LEU A 76 -1.33 0.06 1.77
CA LEU A 76 -0.12 -0.04 2.60
C LEU A 76 1.03 -0.58 1.76
N GLU A 77 2.03 0.26 1.52
CA GLU A 77 3.30 -0.12 0.91
C GLU A 77 4.31 -0.56 1.97
N MET A 78 4.86 -1.75 1.77
CA MET A 78 5.93 -2.35 2.59
C MET A 78 7.05 -2.84 1.70
N ASN A 79 8.18 -3.24 2.29
CA ASN A 79 9.24 -3.93 1.54
C ASN A 79 8.69 -5.17 0.82
N LYS A 80 9.31 -5.50 -0.31
CA LYS A 80 9.06 -6.75 -1.03
C LYS A 80 9.04 -7.95 -0.07
N ASP A 81 8.12 -8.89 -0.30
CA ASP A 81 7.94 -10.12 0.49
C ASP A 81 7.57 -9.92 1.97
N TRP A 82 7.43 -8.68 2.47
CA TRP A 82 7.18 -8.43 3.89
C TRP A 82 5.86 -9.07 4.36
N PHE A 83 4.79 -9.00 3.56
CA PHE A 83 3.51 -9.60 3.90
C PHE A 83 3.62 -11.13 3.98
N ALA A 84 4.29 -11.75 3.01
CA ALA A 84 4.52 -13.20 3.01
C ALA A 84 5.35 -13.65 4.22
N GLN A 85 6.44 -12.92 4.54
CA GLN A 85 7.28 -13.19 5.71
C GLN A 85 6.53 -13.06 7.04
N LYS A 86 5.50 -12.22 7.10
CA LYS A 86 4.64 -12.05 8.28
C LYS A 86 3.42 -12.98 8.27
N GLY A 87 3.24 -13.80 7.24
CA GLY A 87 2.04 -14.63 7.08
C GLY A 87 0.75 -13.81 6.93
N ILE A 88 0.86 -12.58 6.43
CA ILE A 88 -0.26 -11.66 6.22
C ILE A 88 -0.74 -11.80 4.78
N GLY A 89 -2.02 -12.11 4.60
CA GLY A 89 -2.64 -12.29 3.30
C GLY A 89 -4.02 -11.61 3.19
N PRO A 90 -4.67 -11.71 2.01
CA PRO A 90 -6.06 -11.30 1.86
C PRO A 90 -6.97 -11.91 2.93
N GLY A 91 -7.86 -11.11 3.50
CA GLY A 91 -8.71 -11.48 4.63
C GLY A 91 -8.13 -11.13 6.01
N ALA A 92 -6.83 -10.84 6.11
CA ALA A 92 -6.24 -10.37 7.36
C ALA A 92 -6.76 -8.97 7.72
N LYS A 93 -6.92 -8.72 9.02
CA LYS A 93 -7.45 -7.45 9.55
C LYS A 93 -6.36 -6.63 10.21
N LEU A 94 -6.13 -5.42 9.69
CA LEU A 94 -5.21 -4.44 10.24
C LEU A 94 -5.97 -3.52 11.21
N ARG A 95 -5.32 -3.18 12.32
CA ARG A 95 -5.85 -2.28 13.36
C ARG A 95 -5.08 -0.97 13.36
N GLY A 96 -5.71 0.11 13.84
CA GLY A 96 -5.06 1.42 13.97
C GLY A 96 -5.09 2.29 12.70
N LEU A 97 -5.66 1.79 11.60
CA LEU A 97 -5.86 2.55 10.36
C LEU A 97 -6.88 3.68 10.53
N ASP A 98 -7.82 3.51 11.46
CA ASP A 98 -8.79 4.51 11.90
C ASP A 98 -8.14 5.80 12.40
N ARG A 99 -6.91 5.72 12.91
CA ARG A 99 -6.14 6.89 13.38
C ARG A 99 -5.52 7.70 12.24
N LEU A 100 -5.47 7.14 11.03
CA LEU A 100 -4.88 7.76 9.84
C LEU A 100 -5.93 8.44 8.96
N ALA A 101 -7.21 8.09 9.13
CA ALA A 101 -8.29 8.79 8.45
C ALA A 101 -8.33 10.25 8.95
N PRO A 102 -8.37 11.24 8.05
CA PRO A 102 -8.61 12.62 8.46
C PRO A 102 -9.94 12.67 9.20
N ARG A 103 -9.92 13.23 10.41
CA ARG A 103 -11.15 13.50 11.18
C ARG A 103 -12.00 14.54 10.47
#